data_AF-A0A951D1S2-F1
#
_entry.id   AF-A0A951D1S2-F1
#
_cell.length_a   1.000
_cell.length_b   1.000
_cell.length_c   1.000
_cell.angle_alpha   90.00
_cell.angle_beta   90.00
_cell.angle_gamma   90.00
#
_symmetry.space_group_name_H-M   'P 1'
#
loop_
_entity.id
_entity.type
_entity.pdbx_description
1 polymer ?
#
loop_
_entity_poly.entity_id
_entity_poly.type
_entity_poly.pdbx_seq_one_letter_code
_entity_poly.pdbx_strand_id
1 'polypeptide(L)'
;AVSARGIGVTVYNGSSTDSYAALYQPQAAAVSSTARVTVTSDPAGGFAGGAGLIERNAMSAPTGSPAAVTLYVSWNATIVMAWNASGGRDVDSRFAVPGVLVHSPVTLQLVRSGSTYTGYYSTNGGATWAPVDTVTVAAAASAGPQDVGVFHASGFPTWTTTATFTGLSVG
;
A
#
# COMPACT_ATOMS: atom_id res chain seq x y z
N ALA A 1 -4.53 -15.13 0.72
CA ALA A 1 -4.38 -14.69 -0.68
C ALA A 1 -5.43 -13.64 -0.98
N VAL A 2 -5.17 -12.72 -1.92
CA VAL A 2 -6.11 -11.67 -2.34
C VAL A 2 -6.15 -11.66 -3.86
N SER A 3 -7.33 -11.93 -4.43
CA SER A 3 -7.57 -11.83 -5.87
C SER A 3 -8.22 -10.49 -6.19
N ALA A 4 -7.70 -9.79 -7.20
CA ALA A 4 -8.17 -8.46 -7.54
C ALA A 4 -8.14 -8.21 -9.04
N ARG A 5 -9.08 -7.37 -9.48
CA ARG A 5 -9.13 -6.73 -10.79
C ARG A 5 -9.19 -5.23 -10.55
N GLY A 6 -8.37 -4.44 -11.23
CA GLY A 6 -8.32 -3.00 -11.01
C GLY A 6 -6.92 -2.39 -11.15
N ILE A 7 -6.89 -1.05 -11.12
CA ILE A 7 -5.73 -0.18 -11.41
C ILE A 7 -5.15 0.40 -10.09
N GLY A 8 -5.62 -0.04 -8.93
CA GLY A 8 -5.10 0.39 -7.62
C GLY A 8 -5.79 1.63 -7.08
N VAL A 9 -5.14 2.34 -6.15
CA VAL A 9 -5.68 3.48 -5.40
C VAL A 9 -5.14 4.85 -5.85
N THR A 10 -4.65 4.94 -7.09
CA THR A 10 -3.97 6.13 -7.63
C THR A 10 -4.93 7.08 -8.36
N VAL A 11 -4.45 8.29 -8.66
CA VAL A 11 -4.98 9.10 -9.76
C VAL A 11 -4.33 8.65 -11.07
N TYR A 12 -5.14 8.33 -12.09
CA TYR A 12 -4.68 8.00 -13.45
C TYR A 12 -5.50 8.79 -14.49
N ASN A 13 -4.83 9.53 -15.38
CA ASN A 13 -5.46 10.41 -16.36
C ASN A 13 -6.54 11.35 -15.76
N GLY A 14 -6.24 11.90 -14.57
CA GLY A 14 -7.15 12.80 -13.86
C GLY A 14 -8.37 12.12 -13.21
N SER A 15 -8.45 10.78 -13.24
CA SER A 15 -9.53 10.01 -12.64
C SER A 15 -9.00 9.16 -11.49
N SER A 16 -9.76 9.15 -10.39
CA SER A 16 -9.59 8.18 -9.30
C SER A 16 -9.77 6.77 -9.85
N THR A 17 -8.80 5.88 -9.59
CA THR A 17 -8.92 4.49 -10.04
C THR A 17 -9.58 3.59 -9.01
N ASP A 18 -9.50 3.94 -7.73
CA ASP A 18 -9.94 3.23 -6.51
C ASP A 18 -10.48 1.79 -6.72
N SER A 19 -9.66 0.91 -7.28
CA SER A 19 -10.04 -0.45 -7.71
C SER A 19 -8.97 -1.45 -7.33
N TYR A 20 -9.22 -2.12 -6.21
CA TYR A 20 -8.35 -3.08 -5.56
C TYR A 20 -9.19 -4.04 -4.72
N ALA A 21 -8.58 -5.11 -4.23
CA ALA A 21 -9.14 -5.92 -3.15
C ALA A 21 -8.24 -5.83 -1.92
N ALA A 22 -8.82 -5.94 -0.74
CA ALA A 22 -8.08 -5.87 0.52
C ALA A 22 -8.59 -6.87 1.56
N LEU A 23 -7.69 -7.27 2.45
CA LEU A 23 -8.01 -7.89 3.75
C LEU A 23 -7.45 -6.96 4.81
N TYR A 24 -8.30 -6.48 5.71
CA TYR A 24 -7.96 -5.39 6.62
C TYR A 24 -8.56 -5.57 8.01
N GLN A 25 -7.97 -4.86 8.96
CA GLN A 25 -8.50 -4.68 10.31
C GLN A 25 -9.02 -3.24 10.43
N PRO A 26 -10.31 -3.04 10.75
CA PRO A 26 -10.87 -1.71 10.93
C PRO A 26 -10.18 -0.96 12.08
N GLN A 27 -9.79 0.29 11.85
CA GLN A 27 -9.24 1.22 12.87
C GLN A 27 -8.05 0.68 13.69
N ALA A 28 -7.32 -0.32 13.18
CA ALA A 28 -6.23 -0.96 13.91
C ALA A 28 -4.90 -0.19 13.84
N ALA A 29 -4.72 0.68 12.83
CA ALA A 29 -3.58 1.58 12.78
C ALA A 29 -3.88 2.84 13.59
N ALA A 30 -3.45 2.85 14.85
CA ALA A 30 -3.50 4.06 15.68
C ALA A 30 -2.59 5.17 15.09
N VAL A 31 -2.74 6.40 15.62
CA VAL A 31 -1.92 7.56 15.21
C VAL A 31 -0.42 7.34 15.40
N SER A 32 -0.01 6.37 16.20
CA SER A 32 1.32 5.77 16.14
C SER A 32 1.15 4.26 16.02
N SER A 33 1.72 3.67 14.98
CA SER A 33 1.61 2.23 14.71
C SER A 33 2.69 1.74 13.76
N THR A 34 2.89 0.44 13.71
CA THR A 34 3.73 -0.26 12.75
C THR A 34 2.96 -1.43 12.14
N ALA A 35 2.73 -1.37 10.84
CA ALA A 35 2.17 -2.47 10.07
C ALA A 35 3.29 -3.24 9.35
N ARG A 36 3.23 -4.58 9.36
CA ARG A 36 4.16 -5.45 8.62
C ARG A 36 3.43 -6.54 7.88
N VAL A 37 3.99 -6.96 6.75
CA VAL A 37 3.54 -8.16 6.01
C VAL A 37 4.66 -8.71 5.15
N THR A 38 4.65 -10.00 4.84
CA THR A 38 5.46 -10.58 3.76
C THR A 38 4.60 -10.87 2.54
N VAL A 39 4.93 -10.24 1.41
CA VAL A 39 4.39 -10.58 0.08
C VAL A 39 5.15 -11.79 -0.44
N THR A 40 4.47 -12.92 -0.59
CA THR A 40 5.07 -14.20 -1.01
C THR A 40 4.92 -14.48 -2.50
N SER A 41 3.99 -13.79 -3.17
CA SER A 41 3.87 -13.77 -4.63
C SER A 41 3.01 -12.58 -5.04
N ASP A 42 3.41 -11.90 -6.10
CA ASP A 42 2.62 -10.87 -6.77
C ASP A 42 2.72 -11.03 -8.30
N PRO A 43 1.65 -11.47 -8.97
CA PRO A 43 1.59 -11.60 -10.41
C PRO A 43 0.98 -10.36 -11.10
N ALA A 44 0.95 -9.19 -10.45
CA ALA A 44 0.49 -7.95 -11.08
C ALA A 44 1.26 -7.68 -12.39
N GLY A 45 0.52 -7.32 -13.45
CA GLY A 45 1.10 -7.15 -14.79
C GLY A 45 1.00 -5.72 -15.33
N GLY A 46 0.15 -4.87 -14.75
CA GLY A 46 -0.13 -3.53 -15.26
C GLY A 46 0.60 -2.43 -14.52
N PHE A 47 0.76 -1.27 -15.17
CA PHE A 47 1.59 -0.13 -14.72
C PHE A 47 1.34 0.34 -13.28
N ALA A 48 0.10 0.23 -12.79
CA ALA A 48 -0.31 0.62 -11.44
C ALA A 48 -0.68 -0.58 -10.54
N GLY A 49 -0.34 -1.79 -10.98
CA GLY A 49 -0.57 -3.03 -10.26
C GLY A 49 0.53 -3.30 -9.24
N GLY A 50 0.14 -4.00 -8.17
CA GLY A 50 1.04 -4.39 -7.12
C GLY A 50 0.33 -5.04 -5.94
N ALA A 51 1.12 -5.43 -4.95
CA ALA A 51 0.66 -6.04 -3.71
C ALA A 51 1.47 -5.54 -2.51
N GLY A 52 0.79 -5.22 -1.41
CA GLY A 52 1.46 -4.75 -0.21
C GLY A 52 0.52 -4.28 0.89
N LEU A 53 1.00 -3.33 1.68
CA LEU A 53 0.28 -2.69 2.79
C LEU A 53 -0.50 -1.46 2.32
N ILE A 54 -1.61 -1.20 2.98
CA ILE A 54 -2.45 -0.01 2.78
C ILE A 54 -2.99 0.46 4.13
N GLU A 55 -2.97 1.78 4.33
CA GLU A 55 -3.69 2.47 5.40
C GLU A 55 -4.71 3.45 4.79
N ARG A 56 -5.93 3.44 5.32
CA ARG A 56 -7.05 4.23 4.81
C ARG A 56 -8.01 4.59 5.95
N ASN A 57 -8.65 5.75 5.90
CA ASN A 57 -9.59 6.15 6.95
C ASN A 57 -10.74 5.12 7.14
N ALA A 58 -11.27 4.60 6.04
CA ALA A 58 -12.28 3.54 6.02
C ALA A 58 -12.21 2.76 4.70
N MET A 59 -11.93 1.45 4.75
CA MET A 59 -11.81 0.56 3.59
C MET A 59 -13.15 0.14 3.02
N SER A 60 -14.19 0.09 3.85
CA SER A 60 -15.56 -0.29 3.46
C SER A 60 -16.37 0.85 2.86
N ALA A 61 -15.84 2.08 2.83
CA ALA A 61 -16.59 3.23 2.37
C ALA A 61 -16.92 3.11 0.88
N PRO A 62 -18.21 3.18 0.48
CA PRO A 62 -18.63 2.92 -0.90
C PRO A 62 -18.12 3.97 -1.91
N THR A 63 -17.72 5.16 -1.45
CA THR A 63 -16.94 6.16 -2.21
C THR A 63 -16.34 7.20 -1.26
N GLY A 64 -15.12 7.68 -1.55
CA GLY A 64 -14.63 8.96 -1.03
C GLY A 64 -13.93 8.98 0.32
N SER A 65 -13.71 7.82 0.95
CA SER A 65 -12.81 7.72 2.11
C SER A 65 -11.37 8.00 1.66
N PRO A 66 -10.64 8.98 2.22
CA PRO A 66 -9.27 9.25 1.80
C PRO A 66 -8.35 8.04 2.04
N ALA A 67 -7.73 7.55 0.97
CA ALA A 67 -6.55 6.68 1.10
C ALA A 67 -5.42 7.50 1.72
N ALA A 68 -4.73 6.94 2.72
CA ALA A 68 -3.61 7.62 3.36
C ALA A 68 -2.31 7.32 2.62
N VAL A 69 -1.95 6.05 2.60
CA VAL A 69 -0.69 5.56 2.07
C VAL A 69 -0.79 4.09 1.67
N THR A 70 -0.03 3.73 0.63
CA THR A 70 0.27 2.34 0.27
C THR A 70 1.78 2.15 0.23
N LEU A 71 2.21 0.95 0.60
CA LEU A 71 3.58 0.47 0.45
C LEU A 71 3.52 -0.91 -0.17
N TYR A 72 4.10 -1.09 -1.36
CA TYR A 72 3.86 -2.29 -2.16
C TYR A 72 5.03 -2.67 -3.05
N VAL A 73 5.08 -3.96 -3.40
CA VAL A 73 5.87 -4.46 -4.53
C VAL A 73 5.05 -4.20 -5.80
N SER A 74 5.63 -3.55 -6.80
CA SER A 74 4.97 -3.24 -8.07
C SER A 74 5.21 -4.32 -9.12
N TRP A 75 4.39 -4.31 -10.18
CA TRP A 75 4.49 -5.22 -11.34
C TRP A 75 5.89 -5.36 -11.96
N ASN A 76 6.72 -4.31 -11.91
CA ASN A 76 8.09 -4.30 -12.43
C ASN A 76 9.14 -4.63 -11.35
N ALA A 77 8.73 -5.31 -10.27
CA ALA A 77 9.58 -5.75 -9.18
C ALA A 77 10.27 -4.63 -8.38
N THR A 78 9.75 -3.40 -8.40
CA THR A 78 10.26 -2.31 -7.55
C THR A 78 9.46 -2.19 -6.25
N ILE A 79 10.00 -1.49 -5.26
CA ILE A 79 9.26 -1.11 -4.05
C ILE A 79 8.73 0.31 -4.24
N VAL A 80 7.43 0.48 -4.04
CA VAL A 80 6.74 1.77 -4.22
C VAL A 80 6.03 2.15 -2.94
N MET A 81 6.19 3.40 -2.55
CA MET A 81 5.35 4.07 -1.57
C MET A 81 4.52 5.12 -2.29
N ALA A 82 3.20 5.12 -2.11
CA ALA A 82 2.31 6.12 -2.67
C ALA A 82 1.41 6.68 -1.58
N TRP A 83 1.17 7.99 -1.59
CA TRP A 83 0.48 8.67 -0.50
C TRP A 83 -0.40 9.82 -0.99
N ASN A 84 -1.29 10.25 -0.11
CA ASN A 84 -2.19 11.37 -0.32
C ASN A 84 -1.59 12.65 0.27
N ALA A 85 -0.91 13.43 -0.58
CA ALA A 85 -0.24 14.66 -0.17
C ALA A 85 -1.21 15.85 -0.11
N SER A 86 -2.26 15.86 -0.93
CA SER A 86 -3.19 17.00 -1.05
C SER A 86 -4.40 16.94 -0.10
N GLY A 87 -4.70 15.78 0.46
CA GLY A 87 -5.90 15.55 1.29
C GLY A 87 -7.15 15.24 0.47
N GLY A 88 -6.98 14.86 -0.80
CA GLY A 88 -8.03 14.39 -1.67
C GLY A 88 -8.51 12.98 -1.31
N ARG A 89 -9.13 12.28 -2.26
CA ARG A 89 -9.66 10.92 -2.03
C ARG A 89 -8.62 9.82 -2.25
N ASP A 90 -7.68 10.06 -3.16
CA ASP A 90 -6.75 9.07 -3.68
C ASP A 90 -5.32 9.38 -3.25
N VAL A 91 -4.41 8.41 -3.44
CA VAL A 91 -2.98 8.75 -3.43
C VAL A 91 -2.66 9.52 -4.71
N ASP A 92 -2.01 10.67 -4.54
CA ASP A 92 -1.69 11.63 -5.61
C ASP A 92 -0.18 11.78 -5.81
N SER A 93 0.61 11.18 -4.91
CA SER A 93 2.05 11.27 -4.86
C SER A 93 2.64 9.86 -4.74
N ARG A 94 3.82 9.65 -5.31
CA ARG A 94 4.50 8.35 -5.29
C ARG A 94 6.01 8.48 -5.35
N PHE A 95 6.67 7.52 -4.73
CA PHE A 95 8.10 7.30 -4.79
C PHE A 95 8.37 5.82 -5.04
N ALA A 96 9.20 5.52 -6.02
CA ALA A 96 9.67 4.17 -6.32
C ALA A 96 11.18 4.12 -6.06
N VAL A 97 11.65 3.11 -5.32
CA VAL A 97 13.07 3.01 -4.97
C VAL A 97 13.91 2.87 -6.24
N PRO A 98 14.83 3.80 -6.54
CA PRO A 98 15.57 3.79 -7.80
C PRO A 98 16.59 2.65 -7.84
N GLY A 99 16.67 1.97 -8.98
CA GLY A 99 17.68 0.92 -9.21
C GLY A 99 17.49 -0.36 -8.39
N VAL A 100 16.38 -0.52 -7.66
CA VAL A 100 16.09 -1.70 -6.84
C VAL A 100 15.08 -2.59 -7.53
N LEU A 101 15.47 -3.85 -7.73
CA LEU A 101 14.60 -4.94 -8.14
C LEU A 101 14.57 -6.00 -7.05
N VAL A 102 13.37 -6.42 -6.66
CA VAL A 102 13.13 -7.42 -5.61
C VAL A 102 12.40 -8.63 -6.16
N HIS A 103 12.68 -9.80 -5.58
CA HIS A 103 11.93 -11.01 -5.86
C HIS A 103 11.23 -11.48 -4.59
N SER A 104 10.03 -12.03 -4.74
CA SER A 104 9.29 -12.58 -3.60
C SER A 104 10.06 -13.78 -3.01
N PRO A 105 10.06 -13.95 -1.67
CA PRO A 105 9.31 -13.16 -0.69
C PRO A 105 9.95 -11.81 -0.33
N VAL A 106 9.11 -10.79 -0.13
CA VAL A 106 9.53 -9.45 0.33
C VAL A 106 8.72 -9.06 1.56
N THR A 107 9.38 -8.69 2.64
CA THR A 107 8.73 -8.17 3.85
C THR A 107 8.66 -6.65 3.77
N LEU A 108 7.48 -6.10 3.98
CA LEU A 108 7.21 -4.66 4.00
C LEU A 108 6.90 -4.23 5.43
N GLN A 109 7.33 -3.02 5.80
CA GLN A 109 7.01 -2.39 7.07
C GLN A 109 6.64 -0.93 6.82
N LEU A 110 5.48 -0.53 7.34
CA LEU A 110 5.02 0.84 7.34
C LEU A 110 4.95 1.31 8.80
N VAL A 111 5.67 2.39 9.11
CA VAL A 111 5.70 3.00 10.45
C VAL A 111 4.99 4.33 10.38
N ARG A 112 3.99 4.53 11.24
CA ARG A 112 3.21 5.77 11.35
C ARG A 112 3.51 6.50 12.65
N SER A 113 3.65 7.82 12.54
CA SER A 113 3.74 8.77 13.65
C SER A 113 2.99 10.05 13.29
N GLY A 114 1.74 10.16 13.75
CA GLY A 114 0.81 11.21 13.38
C GLY A 114 0.48 11.17 11.89
N SER A 115 0.86 12.24 11.19
CA SER A 115 0.76 12.39 9.73
C SER A 115 2.03 11.96 8.99
N THR A 116 3.09 11.55 9.70
CA THR A 116 4.34 11.09 9.10
C THR A 116 4.33 9.58 8.97
N TYR A 117 4.67 9.09 7.77
CA TYR A 117 4.73 7.67 7.46
C TYR A 117 6.09 7.33 6.89
N THR A 118 6.70 6.25 7.38
CA THR A 118 7.99 5.76 6.90
C THR A 118 7.85 4.34 6.38
N GLY A 119 8.21 4.15 5.11
CA GLY A 119 8.21 2.84 4.48
C GLY A 119 9.58 2.17 4.56
N TYR A 120 9.58 0.86 4.80
CA TYR A 120 10.77 0.01 4.76
C TYR A 120 10.44 -1.30 4.04
N TYR A 121 11.47 -1.93 3.49
CA TYR A 121 11.39 -3.29 2.96
C TYR A 121 12.57 -4.14 3.40
N SER A 122 12.39 -5.45 3.32
CA SER A 122 13.39 -6.45 3.64
C SER A 122 13.28 -7.62 2.63
N THR A 123 14.42 -8.03 2.09
CA THR A 123 14.55 -9.22 1.22
C THR A 123 15.12 -10.44 1.97
N ASN A 124 15.35 -10.33 3.28
CA ASN A 124 15.90 -11.41 4.12
C ASN A 124 15.03 -11.69 5.35
N GLY A 125 13.70 -11.63 5.19
CA GLY A 125 12.75 -12.05 6.23
C GLY A 125 12.70 -11.17 7.48
N GLY A 126 13.13 -9.91 7.38
CA GLY A 126 13.09 -8.91 8.46
C GLY A 126 14.39 -8.79 9.24
N ALA A 127 15.47 -9.47 8.81
CA ALA A 127 16.77 -9.37 9.46
C ALA A 127 17.45 -8.01 9.23
N THR A 128 17.27 -7.42 8.05
CA THR A 128 17.73 -6.05 7.75
C THR A 128 16.65 -5.29 6.99
N TRP A 129 16.52 -4.00 7.30
CA TRP A 129 15.50 -3.13 6.70
C TRP A 129 16.15 -2.03 5.88
N ALA A 130 15.80 -1.95 4.60
CA ALA A 130 16.15 -0.85 3.73
C ALA A 130 15.02 0.20 3.73
N PRO A 131 15.35 1.50 3.83
CA PRO A 131 14.34 2.55 3.77
C PRO A 131 13.77 2.67 2.35
N VAL A 132 12.49 3.05 2.26
CA VAL A 132 11.84 3.47 1.02
C VAL A 132 11.78 4.99 0.99
N ASP A 133 10.98 5.58 1.87
CA ASP A 133 10.85 7.04 2.04
C ASP A 133 10.20 7.38 3.39
N THR A 134 10.32 8.64 3.81
CA THR A 134 9.55 9.25 4.90
C THR A 134 8.70 10.37 4.34
N VAL A 135 7.38 10.22 4.39
CA VAL A 135 6.43 11.15 3.76
C VAL A 135 5.48 11.76 4.78
N THR A 136 4.95 12.94 4.47
CA THR A 136 3.86 13.56 5.22
C THR A 136 2.56 13.40 4.45
N VAL A 137 1.57 12.78 5.07
CA VAL A 137 0.21 12.63 4.55
C VAL A 137 -0.65 13.82 5.02
N ALA A 138 -1.53 14.30 4.15
CA ALA A 138 -2.43 15.38 4.51
C ALA A 138 -3.31 15.04 5.72
N ALA A 139 -3.66 16.04 6.53
CA ALA A 139 -4.44 15.84 7.76
C ALA A 139 -5.79 15.15 7.50
N ALA A 140 -6.48 15.51 6.41
CA ALA A 140 -7.75 14.88 6.02
C ALA A 140 -7.63 13.36 5.76
N ALA A 141 -6.44 12.90 5.38
CA ALA A 141 -6.14 11.51 5.06
C ALA A 141 -5.27 10.81 6.13
N SER A 142 -5.06 11.43 7.29
CA SER A 142 -4.26 10.87 8.40
C SER A 142 -4.84 11.20 9.78
N ALA A 143 -6.06 11.71 9.84
CA ALA A 143 -6.73 12.04 11.09
C ALA A 143 -7.21 10.77 11.82
N GLY A 144 -6.75 10.59 13.07
CA GLY A 144 -7.22 9.51 13.94
C GLY A 144 -6.79 8.10 13.48
N PRO A 145 -7.35 7.04 14.08
CA PRO A 145 -7.08 5.68 13.68
C PRO A 145 -7.51 5.39 12.23
N GLN A 146 -6.84 4.44 11.60
CA GLN A 146 -7.08 4.04 10.21
C GLN A 146 -7.29 2.53 10.10
N ASP A 147 -8.06 2.14 9.11
CA ASP A 147 -8.11 0.78 8.64
C ASP A 147 -6.76 0.44 8.01
N VAL A 148 -6.25 -0.75 8.31
CA VAL A 148 -4.94 -1.19 7.87
C VAL A 148 -4.99 -2.64 7.44
N GLY A 149 -4.26 -2.98 6.39
CA GLY A 149 -4.27 -4.33 5.88
C GLY A 149 -3.37 -4.53 4.68
N VAL A 150 -3.62 -5.66 4.01
CA VAL A 150 -3.02 -5.95 2.72
C VAL A 150 -3.96 -5.55 1.59
N PHE A 151 -3.40 -5.12 0.47
CA PHE A 151 -4.13 -4.92 -0.77
C PHE A 151 -3.45 -5.59 -1.95
N HIS A 152 -4.24 -5.84 -2.98
CA HIS A 152 -3.76 -6.20 -4.30
C HIS A 152 -4.55 -5.47 -5.38
N ALA A 153 -3.86 -5.06 -6.44
CA ALA A 153 -4.45 -4.61 -7.69
C ALA A 153 -3.68 -5.22 -8.87
N SER A 154 -4.39 -5.72 -9.87
CA SER A 154 -3.79 -6.32 -11.07
C SER A 154 -3.00 -5.35 -11.95
N GLY A 155 -3.31 -4.05 -11.83
CA GLY A 155 -2.82 -3.00 -12.71
C GLY A 155 -3.61 -2.84 -14.01
N PHE A 156 -4.64 -3.67 -14.24
CA PHE A 156 -5.52 -3.59 -15.40
C PHE A 156 -6.99 -3.66 -15.00
N PRO A 157 -7.87 -2.96 -15.73
CA PRO A 157 -9.30 -3.01 -15.46
C PRO A 157 -9.94 -4.28 -15.99
N THR A 158 -9.23 -5.26 -16.54
CA THR A 158 -9.80 -6.48 -17.16
C THR A 158 -9.15 -7.78 -16.70
N TRP A 159 -8.01 -7.71 -16.01
CA TRP A 159 -7.29 -8.90 -15.56
C TRP A 159 -7.58 -9.18 -14.10
N THR A 160 -7.75 -10.45 -13.76
CA THR A 160 -7.79 -10.89 -12.36
C THR A 160 -6.50 -11.59 -12.04
N THR A 161 -5.74 -11.03 -11.11
CA THR A 161 -4.49 -11.61 -10.59
C THR A 161 -4.66 -11.90 -9.11
N THR A 162 -3.82 -12.80 -8.57
CA THR A 162 -3.89 -13.21 -7.16
C THR A 162 -2.54 -13.05 -6.49
N ALA A 163 -2.45 -12.16 -5.50
CA ALA A 163 -1.29 -12.03 -4.65
C ALA A 163 -1.42 -12.88 -3.38
N THR A 164 -0.28 -13.31 -2.84
CA THR A 164 -0.23 -14.08 -1.59
C THR A 164 0.60 -13.35 -0.54
N PHE A 165 0.16 -13.47 0.70
CA PHE A 165 0.70 -12.74 1.84
C PHE A 165 0.82 -13.68 3.04
N THR A 166 1.79 -13.43 3.90
CA THR A 166 1.94 -14.08 5.20
C THR A 166 2.37 -13.06 6.26
N GLY A 167 2.06 -13.35 7.52
CA GLY A 167 2.58 -12.58 8.67
C GLY A 167 2.11 -11.12 8.71
N LEU A 168 0.84 -10.83 8.35
CA LEU A 168 0.27 -9.50 8.60
C LEU A 168 0.22 -9.25 10.12
N SER A 169 0.84 -8.18 10.58
CA SER A 169 0.80 -7.73 11.97
C SER A 169 0.69 -6.21 12.05
N VAL A 170 0.00 -5.71 13.07
CA VAL A 170 -0.15 -4.29 13.39
C VAL A 170 0.09 -4.14 14.89
N GLY A 171 0.90 -3.16 15.30
CA GLY A 171 1.20 -2.88 16.71
C GLY A 171 1.74 -1.48 16.94
#